data_AF-A0A239J8Z0-F1
#
_entry.id   AF-A0A239J8Z0-F1
#
_cell.length_a   1.000
_cell.length_b   1.000
_cell.length_c   1.000
_cell.angle_alpha   90.00
_cell.angle_beta   90.00
_cell.angle_gamma   90.00
#
_symmetry.space_group_name_H-M   'P 1'
#
loop_
_entity.id
_entity.type
_entity.pdbx_description
1 polymer ?
#
loop_
_entity_poly.entity_id
_entity_poly.type
_entity_poly.pdbx_seq_one_letter_code
_entity_poly.pdbx_strand_id
1 'polypeptide(L)'
;PSKTCPACQADIPLASRECPICGEVLVEDEAETREGALGGALSDFVMTEIDLLKRSSFEWVDLFGTEDALLATGFSAWGGVFWLDSLWYGIGGARGVQPQLLGIGERSVCLAQADDWLNTQETDESAFKTRAWLTQPATEKQLQYLSPAARSDYGLTRYKASALMTFGFNKRAIRQLILSAAPSALEAA
;
A
#
# COMPACT_ATOMS: atom_id res chain seq x y z
N PRO A 1 36.04 11.24 -1.52
CA PRO A 1 35.29 11.31 -0.24
C PRO A 1 34.36 10.09 -0.16
N SER A 2 34.32 9.40 0.98
CA SER A 2 33.49 8.21 1.22
C SER A 2 32.60 8.44 2.43
N LYS A 3 31.41 7.85 2.43
CA LYS A 3 30.47 7.83 3.55
C LYS A 3 30.21 6.38 3.95
N THR A 4 29.77 6.17 5.18
CA THR A 4 29.47 4.82 5.68
C THR A 4 27.97 4.59 5.61
N CYS A 5 27.55 3.45 5.07
CA CYS A 5 26.14 3.08 5.01
C CYS A 5 25.58 2.84 6.44
N PRO A 6 24.44 3.42 6.83
CA PRO A 6 23.88 3.27 8.17
C PRO A 6 23.34 1.86 8.44
N ALA A 7 22.95 1.11 7.41
CA ALA A 7 22.35 -0.21 7.56
C ALA A 7 23.39 -1.35 7.62
N CYS A 8 24.38 -1.36 6.72
CA CYS A 8 25.35 -2.45 6.62
C CYS A 8 26.79 -2.06 6.98
N GLN A 9 27.02 -0.79 7.37
CA GLN A 9 28.33 -0.25 7.75
C GLN A 9 29.41 -0.35 6.67
N ALA A 10 29.02 -0.56 5.41
CA ALA A 10 29.94 -0.55 4.28
C ALA A 10 30.41 0.87 3.96
N ASP A 11 31.70 1.02 3.66
CA ASP A 11 32.26 2.26 3.13
C ASP A 11 31.93 2.39 1.63
N ILE A 12 31.24 3.47 1.30
CA ILE A 12 30.66 3.70 -0.02
C ILE A 12 31.02 5.11 -0.54
N PRO A 13 31.01 5.35 -1.85
CA PRO A 13 31.27 6.68 -2.41
C PRO A 13 30.26 7.72 -1.89
N LEU A 14 30.73 8.95 -1.59
CA LEU A 14 29.85 10.00 -1.05
C LEU A 14 28.67 10.33 -1.98
N ALA A 15 28.89 10.22 -3.30
CA ALA A 15 27.91 10.50 -4.35
C ALA A 15 26.84 9.40 -4.52
N SER A 16 26.97 8.26 -3.84
CA SER A 16 25.99 7.18 -3.90
C SER A 16 24.69 7.61 -3.21
N ARG A 17 23.59 7.65 -3.97
CA ARG A 17 22.23 7.86 -3.47
C ARG A 17 21.59 6.59 -2.88
N GLU A 18 22.17 5.44 -3.18
CA GLU A 18 21.78 4.14 -2.68
C GLU A 18 23.03 3.32 -2.38
N CYS A 19 23.02 2.53 -1.30
CA CYS A 19 24.13 1.68 -0.92
C CYS A 19 24.27 0.54 -1.93
N PRO A 20 25.40 0.42 -2.67
CA PRO A 20 25.60 -0.63 -3.65
C PRO A 20 25.72 -2.04 -3.03
N ILE A 21 25.83 -2.15 -1.71
CA ILE A 21 25.98 -3.43 -1.01
C ILE A 21 24.63 -3.94 -0.46
N CYS A 22 23.84 -3.08 0.19
CA CYS A 22 22.59 -3.51 0.83
C CYS A 22 21.32 -2.85 0.28
N GLY A 23 21.43 -1.89 -0.65
CA GLY A 23 20.28 -1.19 -1.23
C GLY A 23 19.65 -0.11 -0.33
N GLU A 24 20.32 0.27 0.76
CA GLU A 24 19.83 1.34 1.64
C GLU A 24 19.85 2.69 0.91
N VAL A 25 18.74 3.42 0.89
CA VAL A 25 18.66 4.73 0.25
C VAL A 25 19.33 5.77 1.15
N LEU A 26 20.32 6.46 0.60
CA LEU A 26 21.17 7.42 1.30
C LEU A 26 20.76 8.83 0.86
N VAL A 27 19.53 9.20 1.20
CA VAL A 27 19.01 10.53 0.89
C VAL A 27 19.68 11.52 1.84
N GLU A 28 20.32 12.55 1.29
CA GLU A 28 20.62 13.78 2.01
C GLU A 28 19.42 14.70 1.76
N ASP A 29 18.49 14.75 2.71
CA ASP A 29 17.37 15.70 2.67
C ASP A 29 17.92 17.12 2.91
N GLU A 30 18.25 17.82 1.83
CA GLU A 30 18.26 19.27 1.85
C GLU A 30 16.81 19.78 1.71
N ALA A 31 16.25 20.17 2.88
CA ALA A 31 14.91 20.72 3.17
C ALA A 31 14.00 19.67 3.86
N GLU A 32 13.53 19.83 5.09
CA GLU A 32 13.11 21.05 5.78
C GLU A 32 13.42 20.97 7.29
N THR A 33 14.31 21.84 7.75
CA THR A 33 14.41 22.21 9.16
C THR A 33 13.35 23.27 9.46
N ARG A 34 12.13 22.89 9.86
CA ARG A 34 11.22 23.75 10.65
C ARG A 34 10.31 22.91 11.55
N GLU A 35 10.89 22.33 12.59
CA GLU A 35 10.17 22.21 13.85
C GLU A 35 10.10 23.59 14.50
N GLY A 36 8.90 23.99 14.97
CA GLY A 36 8.77 25.11 15.89
C GLY A 36 7.51 25.94 15.71
N ALA A 37 6.46 25.53 16.42
CA ALA A 37 5.43 26.37 17.03
C ALA A 37 4.67 27.34 16.11
N LEU A 38 3.37 27.10 15.93
CA LEU A 38 2.32 28.09 16.17
C LEU A 38 0.99 27.34 16.31
N GLY A 39 0.46 27.33 17.53
CA GLY A 39 -0.96 27.06 17.75
C GLY A 39 -1.80 28.07 16.98
N GLY A 40 -2.70 27.56 16.15
CA GLY A 40 -3.67 28.35 15.43
C GLY A 40 -4.73 27.41 14.87
N ALA A 41 -5.90 27.43 15.51
CA ALA A 41 -7.20 26.94 15.05
C ALA A 41 -7.20 25.74 14.07
N LEU A 42 -7.68 24.60 14.57
CA LEU A 42 -8.16 23.48 13.75
C LEU A 42 -9.38 23.94 12.93
N SER A 43 -9.14 24.62 11.80
CA SER A 43 -10.13 24.84 10.76
C SER A 43 -9.88 23.83 9.65
N ASP A 44 -10.77 22.85 9.55
CA ASP A 44 -11.07 22.05 8.35
C ASP A 44 -9.87 21.71 7.46
N PHE A 45 -8.96 20.88 7.99
CA PHE A 45 -8.01 20.19 7.14
C PHE A 45 -8.76 19.07 6.42
N VAL A 46 -9.31 19.38 5.23
CA VAL A 46 -9.80 18.36 4.30
C VAL A 46 -8.57 17.53 3.91
N MET A 47 -8.50 16.30 4.41
CA MET A 47 -7.42 15.39 4.06
C MET A 47 -7.58 15.02 2.58
N THR A 48 -6.64 15.46 1.75
CA THR A 48 -6.68 15.10 0.34
C THR A 48 -6.28 13.63 0.19
N GLU A 49 -6.77 12.95 -0.84
CA GLU A 49 -6.37 11.56 -1.13
C GLU A 49 -4.85 11.41 -1.25
N ILE A 50 -4.19 12.44 -1.80
CA ILE A 50 -2.74 12.52 -1.92
C ILE A 50 -2.07 12.56 -0.54
N ASP A 51 -2.66 13.25 0.44
CA ASP A 51 -2.15 13.30 1.81
C ASP A 51 -2.34 11.97 2.56
N LEU A 52 -3.43 11.25 2.28
CA LEU A 52 -3.67 9.89 2.79
C LEU A 52 -2.61 8.91 2.25
N LEU A 53 -2.40 8.91 0.94
CA LEU A 53 -1.43 8.01 0.30
C LEU A 53 0.02 8.30 0.74
N LYS A 54 0.39 9.58 0.91
CA LYS A 54 1.73 9.97 1.37
C LYS A 54 2.01 9.61 2.82
N ARG A 55 0.98 9.50 3.66
CA ARG A 55 1.10 9.16 5.09
C ARG A 55 0.95 7.67 5.36
N SER A 56 0.39 6.91 4.43
CA SER A 56 0.29 5.46 4.56
C SER A 56 1.66 4.83 4.74
N SER A 57 1.76 3.91 5.68
CA SER A 57 2.94 3.07 5.87
C SER A 57 3.11 2.04 4.74
N PHE A 58 2.14 1.93 3.84
CA PHE A 58 2.04 0.91 2.81
C PHE A 58 1.95 1.54 1.41
N GLU A 59 2.47 0.81 0.41
CA GLU A 59 2.34 1.19 -0.98
C GLU A 59 0.98 0.71 -1.52
N TRP A 60 0.19 1.62 -2.07
CA TRP A 60 -1.10 1.27 -2.68
C TRP A 60 -0.93 0.96 -4.16
N VAL A 61 -1.14 -0.30 -4.51
CA VAL A 61 -0.95 -0.81 -5.88
C VAL A 61 -2.26 -0.76 -6.64
N ASP A 62 -2.27 -0.05 -7.77
CA ASP A 62 -3.33 -0.18 -8.77
C ASP A 62 -3.22 -1.55 -9.47
N LEU A 63 -4.27 -2.35 -9.30
CA LEU A 63 -4.32 -3.73 -9.79
C LEU A 63 -4.51 -3.82 -11.30
N PHE A 64 -5.16 -2.81 -11.92
CA PHE A 64 -5.60 -2.86 -13.31
C PHE A 64 -5.10 -1.70 -14.18
N GLY A 65 -4.52 -0.66 -13.57
CA GLY A 65 -4.04 0.54 -14.28
C GLY A 65 -5.15 1.54 -14.58
N THR A 66 -6.33 1.38 -13.98
CA THR A 66 -7.54 2.19 -14.17
C THR A 66 -7.91 2.99 -12.91
N GLU A 67 -7.09 2.89 -11.86
CA GLU A 67 -7.28 3.48 -10.53
C GLU A 67 -8.59 3.10 -9.82
N ASP A 68 -9.38 2.16 -10.34
CA ASP A 68 -10.67 1.71 -9.81
C ASP A 68 -10.54 0.55 -8.82
N ALA A 69 -9.34 -0.04 -8.68
CA ALA A 69 -9.02 -1.07 -7.71
C ALA A 69 -7.60 -0.90 -7.18
N LEU A 70 -7.49 -0.39 -5.95
CA LEU A 70 -6.22 -0.23 -5.26
C LEU A 70 -6.11 -1.28 -4.15
N LEU A 71 -4.92 -1.81 -3.94
CA LEU A 71 -4.66 -2.77 -2.88
C LEU A 71 -3.26 -2.58 -2.29
N ALA A 72 -3.20 -2.60 -0.97
CA ALA A 72 -1.98 -2.58 -0.19
C ALA A 72 -1.86 -3.87 0.63
N THR A 73 -0.62 -4.38 0.76
CA THR A 73 -0.33 -5.59 1.55
C THR A 73 0.70 -5.31 2.63
N GLY A 74 0.42 -5.80 3.83
CA GLY A 74 1.40 -6.06 4.88
C GLY A 74 1.88 -7.51 4.85
N PHE A 75 2.53 -7.94 5.93
CA PHE A 75 2.95 -9.32 6.13
C PHE A 75 1.80 -10.20 6.66
N SER A 76 0.97 -9.66 7.54
CA SER A 76 -0.17 -10.38 8.14
C SER A 76 -1.54 -9.87 7.69
N ALA A 77 -1.63 -8.63 7.21
CA ALA A 77 -2.87 -8.01 6.76
C ALA A 77 -2.79 -7.49 5.32
N TRP A 78 -3.94 -7.20 4.73
CA TRP A 78 -4.08 -6.48 3.47
C TRP A 78 -5.33 -5.58 3.52
N GLY A 79 -5.28 -4.48 2.78
CA GLY A 79 -6.38 -3.53 2.62
C GLY A 79 -6.59 -3.26 1.14
N GLY A 80 -7.84 -3.17 0.69
CA GLY A 80 -8.17 -2.89 -0.70
C GLY A 80 -9.39 -1.97 -0.80
N VAL A 81 -9.36 -1.09 -1.80
CA VAL A 81 -10.49 -0.25 -2.17
C VAL A 81 -10.89 -0.53 -3.62
N PHE A 82 -12.19 -0.71 -3.82
CA PHE A 82 -12.75 -1.11 -5.11
C PHE A 82 -13.91 -0.22 -5.47
N TRP A 83 -13.96 0.22 -6.72
CA TRP A 83 -15.08 0.98 -7.26
C TRP A 83 -16.11 0.05 -7.91
N LEU A 84 -17.40 0.29 -7.62
CA LEU A 84 -18.52 -0.33 -8.31
C LEU A 84 -19.74 0.60 -8.28
N ASP A 85 -20.35 0.84 -9.44
CA ASP A 85 -21.63 1.55 -9.59
C ASP A 85 -21.68 2.86 -8.79
N SER A 86 -20.69 3.74 -9.01
CA SER A 86 -20.50 5.06 -8.38
C SER A 86 -20.04 5.09 -6.91
N LEU A 87 -19.96 3.93 -6.25
CA LEU A 87 -19.52 3.83 -4.86
C LEU A 87 -18.15 3.16 -4.75
N TRP A 88 -17.40 3.57 -3.72
CA TRP A 88 -16.19 2.88 -3.30
C TRP A 88 -16.48 1.92 -2.15
N TYR A 89 -15.76 0.82 -2.12
CA TYR A 89 -15.87 -0.23 -1.12
C TYR A 89 -14.49 -0.49 -0.53
N GLY A 90 -14.32 -0.18 0.75
CA GLY A 90 -13.12 -0.52 1.52
C GLY A 90 -13.26 -1.92 2.10
N ILE A 91 -12.27 -2.78 1.86
CA ILE A 91 -12.25 -4.17 2.32
C ILE A 91 -10.90 -4.45 2.97
N GLY A 92 -10.95 -5.11 4.13
CA GLY A 92 -9.77 -5.54 4.87
C GLY A 92 -9.73 -7.04 4.99
N GLY A 93 -8.53 -7.61 4.98
CA GLY A 93 -8.32 -9.02 5.35
C GLY A 93 -7.04 -9.19 6.16
N ALA A 94 -6.95 -10.31 6.85
CA ALA A 94 -5.76 -10.68 7.61
C ALA A 94 -5.58 -12.20 7.62
N ARG A 95 -4.37 -12.66 7.96
CA ARG A 95 -4.03 -14.07 8.00
C ARG A 95 -4.89 -14.78 9.05
N GLY A 96 -5.70 -15.74 8.60
CA GLY A 96 -6.61 -16.48 9.48
C GLY A 96 -7.93 -15.76 9.78
N VAL A 97 -8.14 -14.57 9.20
CA VAL A 97 -9.37 -13.79 9.34
C VAL A 97 -10.06 -13.73 7.98
N GLN A 98 -11.38 -13.94 7.95
CA GLN A 98 -12.13 -13.76 6.69
C GLN A 98 -12.14 -12.29 6.26
N PRO A 99 -12.08 -11.99 4.96
CA PRO A 99 -12.18 -10.62 4.48
C PRO A 99 -13.48 -9.96 4.95
N GLN A 100 -13.41 -8.68 5.32
CA GLN A 100 -14.52 -7.90 5.84
C GLN A 100 -14.70 -6.60 5.07
N LEU A 101 -15.95 -6.19 4.92
CA LEU A 101 -16.29 -4.87 4.42
C LEU A 101 -16.06 -3.85 5.54
N LEU A 102 -15.23 -2.85 5.26
CA LEU A 102 -14.85 -1.80 6.21
C LEU A 102 -15.74 -0.58 6.06
N GLY A 103 -16.02 -0.16 4.82
CA GLY A 103 -16.89 0.98 4.55
C GLY A 103 -17.30 1.10 3.09
N ILE A 104 -18.33 1.92 2.85
CA ILE A 104 -18.90 2.22 1.54
C ILE A 104 -19.05 3.74 1.42
N GLY A 105 -18.67 4.33 0.28
CA GLY A 105 -18.87 5.76 0.04
C GLY A 105 -17.84 6.37 -0.90
N GLU A 106 -17.24 7.48 -0.48
CA GLU A 106 -16.18 8.17 -1.22
C GLU A 106 -14.85 7.40 -1.18
N ARG A 107 -14.02 7.59 -2.22
CA ARG A 107 -12.71 6.94 -2.36
C ARG A 107 -11.82 7.17 -1.14
N SER A 108 -11.71 8.44 -0.71
CA SER A 108 -10.89 8.86 0.43
C SER A 108 -11.32 8.16 1.74
N VAL A 109 -12.63 8.04 1.96
CA VAL A 109 -13.20 7.41 3.16
C VAL A 109 -12.92 5.91 3.18
N CYS A 110 -13.10 5.22 2.06
CA CYS A 110 -12.79 3.79 1.96
C CYS A 110 -11.28 3.54 2.08
N LEU A 111 -10.46 4.43 1.50
CA LEU A 111 -9.00 4.33 1.55
C LEU A 111 -8.49 4.51 2.99
N ALA A 112 -8.97 5.53 3.69
CA ALA A 112 -8.64 5.78 5.09
C ALA A 112 -9.00 4.56 5.98
N GLN A 113 -10.20 4.00 5.82
CA GLN A 113 -10.61 2.83 6.61
C GLN A 113 -9.78 1.58 6.32
N ALA A 114 -9.39 1.37 5.06
CA ALA A 114 -8.55 0.25 4.68
C ALA A 114 -7.09 0.43 5.14
N ASP A 115 -6.59 1.67 5.18
CA ASP A 115 -5.30 2.01 5.79
C ASP A 115 -5.30 1.81 7.31
N ASP A 116 -6.35 2.28 8.00
CA ASP A 116 -6.54 2.06 9.44
C ASP A 116 -6.58 0.56 9.78
N TRP A 117 -7.26 -0.25 8.95
CA TRP A 117 -7.28 -1.71 9.10
C TRP A 117 -5.87 -2.29 9.03
N LEU A 118 -5.07 -1.88 8.04
CA LEU A 118 -3.69 -2.33 7.89
C LEU A 118 -2.85 -1.94 9.11
N ASN A 119 -2.89 -0.68 9.54
CA ASN A 119 -2.13 -0.23 10.72
C ASN A 119 -2.58 -0.92 12.02
N THR A 120 -3.86 -1.32 12.12
CA THR A 120 -4.38 -2.02 13.31
C THR A 120 -4.01 -3.50 13.34
N GLN A 121 -4.04 -4.16 12.18
CA GLN A 121 -3.82 -5.60 12.08
C GLN A 121 -2.34 -5.99 11.90
N GLU A 122 -1.51 -5.04 11.47
CA GLU A 122 -0.10 -5.29 11.21
C GLU A 122 0.77 -5.02 12.43
N THR A 123 1.81 -5.85 12.62
CA THR A 123 2.78 -5.65 13.70
C THR A 123 3.96 -4.79 13.23
N ASP A 124 4.39 -3.87 14.10
CA ASP A 124 5.38 -2.80 13.86
C ASP A 124 6.70 -3.28 13.21
N GLU A 125 7.15 -4.50 13.52
CA GLU A 125 8.39 -5.06 12.96
C GLU A 125 8.30 -5.45 11.47
N SER A 126 7.11 -5.47 10.88
CA SER A 126 6.84 -6.04 9.55
C SER A 126 6.77 -4.99 8.45
N ALA A 127 6.19 -3.82 8.75
CA ALA A 127 5.93 -2.76 7.77
C ALA A 127 7.23 -2.22 7.13
N PHE A 128 8.29 -2.06 7.93
CA PHE A 128 9.59 -1.59 7.46
C PHE A 128 10.37 -2.60 6.61
N LYS A 129 10.12 -3.92 6.78
CA LYS A 129 10.86 -4.99 6.08
C LYS A 129 10.50 -5.10 4.60
N THR A 130 9.38 -4.53 4.18
CA THR A 130 8.87 -4.60 2.80
C THR A 130 9.38 -3.49 1.88
N ARG A 131 10.13 -2.49 2.38
CA ARG A 131 10.67 -1.42 1.53
C ARG A 131 11.55 -1.93 0.39
N ALA A 132 12.42 -2.91 0.67
CA ALA A 132 13.24 -3.53 -0.37
C ALA A 132 12.42 -4.27 -1.44
N TRP A 133 11.20 -4.71 -1.12
CA TRP A 133 10.33 -5.43 -2.07
C TRP A 133 9.67 -4.50 -3.09
N LEU A 134 9.69 -3.18 -2.84
CA LEU A 134 9.22 -2.17 -3.78
C LEU A 134 10.14 -2.04 -4.99
N THR A 135 11.43 -2.39 -4.86
CA THR A 135 12.40 -2.30 -5.95
C THR A 135 12.86 -3.66 -6.47
N GLN A 136 12.77 -4.71 -5.65
CA GLN A 136 13.20 -6.05 -6.04
C GLN A 136 12.24 -6.68 -7.07
N PRO A 137 12.77 -7.41 -8.06
CA PRO A 137 11.95 -8.11 -9.05
C PRO A 137 11.18 -9.27 -8.41
N ALA A 138 9.97 -9.50 -8.93
CA ALA A 138 9.10 -10.60 -8.53
C ALA A 138 9.83 -11.94 -8.59
N THR A 139 9.59 -12.78 -7.59
CA THR A 139 10.20 -14.12 -7.54
C THR A 139 9.47 -15.09 -8.46
N GLU A 140 10.16 -16.11 -8.97
CA GLU A 140 9.55 -17.16 -9.80
C GLU A 140 8.34 -17.83 -9.12
N LYS A 141 8.44 -18.04 -7.80
CA LYS A 141 7.35 -18.57 -6.98
C LYS A 141 6.13 -17.65 -6.87
N GLN A 142 6.29 -16.35 -7.05
CA GLN A 142 5.16 -15.43 -7.13
C GLN A 142 4.56 -15.47 -8.53
N LEU A 143 5.41 -15.42 -9.57
CA LEU A 143 5.00 -15.43 -10.97
C LEU A 143 4.11 -16.64 -11.33
N GLN A 144 4.37 -17.82 -10.75
CA GLN A 144 3.55 -19.02 -10.98
C GLN A 144 2.06 -18.84 -10.62
N TYR A 145 1.73 -17.96 -9.68
CA TYR A 145 0.36 -17.70 -9.24
C TYR A 145 -0.32 -16.55 -9.97
N LEU A 146 0.41 -15.84 -10.84
CA LEU A 146 -0.08 -14.68 -11.55
C LEU A 146 -0.64 -15.03 -12.93
N SER A 147 -1.45 -14.12 -13.48
CA SER A 147 -1.96 -14.23 -14.85
C SER A 147 -0.83 -14.16 -15.87
N PRO A 148 -1.00 -14.72 -17.08
CA PRO A 148 0.00 -14.60 -18.14
C PRO A 148 0.39 -13.15 -18.44
N ALA A 149 -0.58 -12.23 -18.45
CA ALA A 149 -0.33 -10.80 -18.68
C ALA A 149 0.59 -10.20 -17.60
N ALA A 150 0.35 -10.51 -16.32
CA ALA A 150 1.19 -10.04 -15.23
C ALA A 150 2.59 -10.68 -15.23
N ARG A 151 2.73 -11.93 -15.70
CA ARG A 151 4.05 -12.58 -15.85
C ARG A 151 4.91 -11.97 -16.94
N SER A 152 4.30 -11.33 -17.93
CA SER A 152 5.00 -10.63 -19.01
C SER A 152 5.40 -9.19 -18.64
N ASP A 153 5.05 -8.72 -17.44
CA ASP A 153 5.50 -7.43 -16.90
C ASP A 153 6.90 -7.58 -16.28
N TYR A 154 7.93 -7.21 -17.04
CA TYR A 154 9.33 -7.25 -16.57
C TYR A 154 9.65 -6.19 -15.50
N GLY A 155 8.76 -5.21 -15.29
CA GLY A 155 8.85 -4.23 -14.20
C GLY A 155 8.17 -4.68 -12.91
N LEU A 156 7.62 -5.90 -12.88
CA LEU A 156 6.85 -6.39 -11.74
C LEU A 156 7.73 -6.58 -10.49
N THR A 157 7.44 -5.81 -9.46
CA THR A 157 8.15 -5.86 -8.18
C THR A 157 7.60 -6.97 -7.29
N ARG A 158 8.37 -7.40 -6.29
CA ARG A 158 7.90 -8.40 -5.30
C ARG A 158 6.67 -7.92 -4.57
N TYR A 159 6.60 -6.63 -4.26
CA TYR A 159 5.46 -6.03 -3.58
C TYR A 159 4.22 -6.05 -4.47
N LYS A 160 4.32 -5.56 -5.72
CA LYS A 160 3.21 -5.58 -6.69
C LYS A 160 2.73 -7.01 -6.97
N ALA A 161 3.65 -7.96 -7.11
CA ALA A 161 3.33 -9.37 -7.25
C ALA A 161 2.56 -9.92 -6.03
N SER A 162 2.95 -9.55 -4.81
CA SER A 162 2.25 -9.91 -3.57
C SER A 162 0.81 -9.36 -3.56
N ALA A 163 0.63 -8.09 -3.93
CA ALA A 163 -0.69 -7.45 -4.02
C ALA A 163 -1.60 -8.18 -5.04
N LEU A 164 -1.09 -8.47 -6.23
CA LEU A 164 -1.84 -9.21 -7.27
C LEU A 164 -2.21 -10.63 -6.82
N MET A 165 -1.29 -11.33 -6.14
CA MET A 165 -1.57 -12.66 -5.58
C MET A 165 -2.65 -12.60 -4.52
N THR A 166 -2.54 -11.65 -3.58
CA THR A 166 -3.52 -11.44 -2.51
C THR A 166 -4.90 -11.14 -3.08
N PHE A 167 -4.99 -10.27 -4.09
CA PHE A 167 -6.24 -10.06 -4.82
C PHE A 167 -6.74 -11.35 -5.45
N GLY A 168 -5.88 -12.09 -6.17
CA GLY A 168 -6.24 -13.35 -6.83
C GLY A 168 -6.83 -14.38 -5.87
N PHE A 169 -6.23 -14.56 -4.70
CA PHE A 169 -6.69 -15.50 -3.68
C PHE A 169 -8.00 -15.06 -3.01
N ASN A 170 -8.21 -13.76 -2.84
CA ASN A 170 -9.39 -13.22 -2.16
C ASN A 170 -10.50 -12.74 -3.10
N LYS A 171 -10.30 -12.79 -4.43
CA LYS A 171 -11.19 -12.23 -5.45
C LYS A 171 -12.65 -12.64 -5.28
N ARG A 172 -12.89 -13.91 -4.94
CA ARG A 172 -14.26 -14.41 -4.72
C ARG A 172 -14.91 -13.78 -3.49
N ALA A 173 -14.20 -13.70 -2.37
CA ALA A 173 -14.70 -13.12 -1.13
C ALA A 173 -14.94 -11.61 -1.30
N ILE A 174 -13.98 -10.90 -1.91
CA ILE A 174 -14.10 -9.47 -2.25
C ILE A 174 -15.37 -9.24 -3.08
N ARG A 175 -15.54 -10.00 -4.17
CA ARG A 175 -16.72 -9.86 -5.04
C ARG A 175 -18.02 -10.14 -4.30
N GLN A 176 -18.05 -11.14 -3.41
CA GLN A 176 -19.23 -11.46 -2.61
C GLN A 176 -19.60 -10.31 -1.66
N LEU A 177 -18.61 -9.73 -0.96
CA LEU A 177 -18.83 -8.60 -0.06
C LEU A 177 -19.41 -7.39 -0.82
N ILE A 178 -18.78 -6.99 -1.92
CA ILE A 178 -19.20 -5.85 -2.73
C ILE A 178 -20.63 -6.06 -3.25
N LEU A 179 -20.90 -7.21 -3.89
CA LEU A 179 -22.23 -7.48 -4.46
C LEU A 179 -23.32 -7.63 -3.40
N SER A 180 -22.97 -8.07 -2.19
CA SER A 180 -23.93 -8.16 -1.09
C SER A 180 -24.28 -6.79 -0.50
N ALA A 181 -23.34 -5.84 -0.55
CA ALA A 181 -23.49 -4.51 0.03
C ALA A 181 -24.04 -3.47 -0.96
N ALA A 182 -23.82 -3.66 -2.26
CA ALA A 182 -24.20 -2.71 -3.30
C ALA A 182 -25.70 -2.35 -3.32
N PRO A 183 -26.66 -3.31 -3.19
CA PRO A 183 -28.08 -2.97 -3.18
C PRO A 183 -28.46 -2.05 -2.01
N SER A 184 -27.99 -2.36 -0.81
CA SER A 184 -28.27 -1.55 0.39
C SER A 184 -27.63 -0.16 0.34
N ALA A 185 -26.47 -0.04 -0.32
CA ALA A 185 -25.76 1.23 -0.39
C ALA A 185 -26.41 2.18 -1.41
N LEU A 186 -26.90 1.65 -2.53
CA LEU A 186 -27.65 2.43 -3.53
C LEU A 186 -29.00 2.92 -3.00
N GLU A 187 -29.65 2.19 -2.09
CA GLU A 187 -30.90 2.63 -1.45
C GLU A 187 -30.68 3.72 -0.40
N ALA A 188 -29.47 3.83 0.15
CA ALA A 188 -29.12 4.77 1.21
C ALA A 188 -28.46 6.07 0.70
N ALA A 189 -28.06 6.13 -0.57
CA ALA A 189 -27.44 7.27 -1.25
C ALA A 189 -28.47 8.14 -1.98
#